data_AF-A0A520H784-F1
#
_entry.id   AF-A0A520H784-F1
#
_cell.length_a   1.000
_cell.length_b   1.000
_cell.length_c   1.000
_cell.angle_alpha   90.00
_cell.angle_beta   90.00
_cell.angle_gamma   90.00
#
_symmetry.space_group_name_H-M   'P 1'
#
loop_
_entity.id
_entity.type
_entity.pdbx_description
1 polymer ?
#
loop_
_entity_poly.entity_id
_entity_poly.type
_entity_poly.pdbx_seq_one_letter_code
_entity_poly.pdbx_strand_id
1 'polypeptide(L)'
;KEIWRLVCASRAFHDGDTPKGGSEGVYHALLQEIEAHGAIRVRVLADIIAGASAGGINGIFLAQAIATGQSLDPLTDLWMASADVEALIDTEAAPKSRFSKAWAMPLAWMAAGRSTDKVDALDDPTREEVRTKLSHFIRSRWFEPPFGGKTFTNLLLDAFDAMAASERGPRLLPPGQPLDLFVTVTDFSGHPERLQLNSPAEVVETEHRLVVDFTDNGGACDTLAPPAELAFAARATSSFPGAFPPFTVAELDGVLKDRAIEWPERPAFLARVLPRHTAANAAESAVLIDGSVLANAPFRPALDALKERPARRQIDRRFIYIDPSPDIKLRLNRGGGTPGFFQTIIGAISDIPRQQAIRDNLEAIAERSARIDRMRGILTAIRPEVEADVESLFGHT
;
A
#
# COMPACT_ATOMS: atom_id res chain seq x y z
N LYS A 1 2.84 -1.55 -12.55
CA LYS A 1 3.56 -2.18 -13.67
C LYS A 1 4.67 -1.28 -14.23
N GLU A 2 4.40 -0.02 -14.56
CA GLU A 2 5.46 0.87 -15.11
C GLU A 2 6.65 1.11 -14.17
N ILE A 3 6.43 1.23 -12.85
CA ILE A 3 7.55 1.31 -11.87
C ILE A 3 8.46 0.07 -11.97
N TRP A 4 7.88 -1.13 -12.07
CA TRP A 4 8.65 -2.36 -12.24
C TRP A 4 9.45 -2.35 -13.54
N ARG A 5 8.85 -1.96 -14.67
CA ARG A 5 9.54 -1.84 -15.96
C ARG A 5 10.66 -0.80 -15.95
N LEU A 6 10.46 0.33 -15.27
CA LEU A 6 11.49 1.36 -15.09
C LEU A 6 12.68 0.81 -14.28
N VAL A 7 12.43 0.06 -13.20
CA VAL A 7 13.52 -0.53 -12.41
C VAL A 7 14.21 -1.66 -13.18
N CYS A 8 13.49 -2.49 -13.95
CA CYS A 8 14.07 -3.46 -14.87
C CYS A 8 14.99 -2.79 -15.90
N ALA A 9 14.50 -1.74 -16.57
CA ALA A 9 15.27 -0.95 -17.52
C ALA A 9 16.50 -0.31 -16.87
N SER A 10 16.36 0.22 -15.65
CA SER A 10 17.49 0.78 -14.90
C SER A 10 18.50 -0.28 -14.50
N ARG A 11 18.10 -1.51 -14.19
CA ARG A 11 19.05 -2.60 -13.95
C ARG A 11 19.79 -2.96 -15.22
N ALA A 12 19.04 -3.22 -16.30
CA ALA A 12 19.60 -3.60 -17.60
C ALA A 12 20.63 -2.57 -18.12
N PHE A 13 20.31 -1.28 -18.03
CA PHE A 13 21.22 -0.20 -18.41
C PHE A 13 22.52 -0.15 -17.58
N HIS A 14 22.47 -0.56 -16.31
CA HIS A 14 23.66 -0.59 -15.44
C HIS A 14 24.50 -1.85 -15.66
N ASP A 15 23.84 -2.98 -15.92
CA ASP A 15 24.47 -4.29 -16.09
C ASP A 15 24.95 -4.52 -17.55
N GLY A 16 24.54 -3.67 -18.49
CA GLY A 16 24.88 -3.79 -19.92
C GLY A 16 24.01 -4.82 -20.67
N ASP A 17 22.88 -5.20 -20.08
CA ASP A 17 21.92 -6.12 -20.67
C ASP A 17 21.06 -5.43 -21.73
N THR A 18 20.54 -6.21 -22.68
CA THR A 18 19.56 -5.70 -23.65
C THR A 18 18.20 -5.56 -22.97
N PRO A 19 17.53 -4.39 -23.00
CA PRO A 19 16.22 -4.22 -22.39
C PRO A 19 15.19 -5.09 -23.12
N LYS A 20 14.17 -5.54 -22.39
CA LYS A 20 12.99 -6.11 -23.03
C LYS A 20 12.26 -5.02 -23.83
N GLY A 21 11.47 -5.43 -24.83
CA GLY A 21 10.69 -4.50 -25.66
C GLY A 21 9.59 -3.74 -24.88
N GLY A 22 8.83 -2.89 -25.58
CA GLY A 22 7.75 -2.11 -24.98
C GLY A 22 8.26 -0.93 -24.14
N SER A 23 7.58 -0.61 -23.03
CA SER A 23 7.95 0.56 -22.21
C SER A 23 9.26 0.40 -21.44
N GLU A 24 9.74 -0.83 -21.19
CA GLU A 24 11.08 -1.06 -20.63
C GLU A 24 12.17 -0.51 -21.56
N GLY A 25 12.09 -0.80 -22.86
CA GLY A 25 13.01 -0.23 -23.86
C GLY A 25 12.95 1.30 -23.96
N VAL A 26 11.77 1.90 -23.76
CA VAL A 26 11.61 3.37 -23.72
C VAL A 26 12.32 3.96 -22.51
N TYR A 27 12.15 3.37 -21.32
CA TYR A 27 12.85 3.81 -20.11
C TYR A 27 14.37 3.60 -20.22
N HIS A 28 14.80 2.51 -20.84
CA HIS A 28 16.23 2.27 -21.09
C HIS A 28 16.82 3.33 -22.02
N ALA A 29 16.14 3.66 -23.12
CA ALA A 29 16.55 4.72 -24.03
C ALA A 29 16.59 6.10 -23.35
N LEU A 30 15.62 6.40 -22.49
CA LEU A 30 15.62 7.62 -21.68
C LEU A 30 16.85 7.71 -20.76
N LEU A 31 17.22 6.62 -20.09
CA LEU A 31 18.41 6.58 -19.23
C LEU A 31 19.71 6.77 -20.03
N GLN A 32 19.79 6.19 -21.23
CA GLN A 32 20.90 6.41 -22.16
C GLN A 32 20.99 7.88 -22.61
N GLU A 33 19.85 8.51 -22.91
CA GLU A 33 19.80 9.91 -23.32
C GLU A 33 20.26 10.85 -22.18
N ILE A 34 19.86 10.56 -20.94
CA ILE A 34 20.30 11.30 -19.75
C ILE A 34 21.81 11.19 -19.56
N GLU A 35 22.41 10.01 -19.74
CA GLU A 35 23.86 9.84 -19.66
C GLU A 35 24.58 10.62 -20.77
N ALA A 36 24.10 10.51 -22.01
CA ALA A 36 24.71 11.13 -23.18
C ALA A 36 24.71 12.66 -23.12
N HIS A 37 23.63 13.28 -22.63
CA HIS A 37 23.50 14.75 -22.58
C HIS A 37 23.92 15.37 -21.25
N GLY A 38 23.69 14.66 -20.14
CA GLY A 38 23.88 15.18 -18.79
C GLY A 38 25.21 14.84 -18.15
N ALA A 39 26.02 13.96 -18.75
CA ALA A 39 27.23 13.37 -18.15
C ALA A 39 26.97 12.74 -16.76
N ILE A 40 25.73 12.29 -16.51
CA ILE A 40 25.31 11.67 -15.26
C ILE A 40 24.70 10.30 -15.56
N ARG A 41 25.28 9.25 -15.00
CA ARG A 41 24.73 7.89 -15.08
C ARG A 41 23.73 7.66 -13.94
N VAL A 42 22.43 7.81 -14.25
CA VAL A 42 21.33 7.67 -13.26
C VAL A 42 20.97 6.20 -13.05
N ARG A 43 20.80 5.79 -11.79
CA ARG A 43 20.19 4.50 -11.41
C ARG A 43 18.90 4.77 -10.66
N VAL A 44 17.81 4.15 -11.11
CA VAL A 44 16.49 4.21 -10.48
C VAL A 44 16.26 2.92 -9.70
N LEU A 45 15.87 3.06 -8.44
CA LEU A 45 15.54 1.96 -7.54
C LEU A 45 14.15 2.19 -6.96
N ALA A 46 13.42 1.12 -6.69
CA ALA A 46 12.22 1.15 -5.86
C ALA A 46 12.45 0.20 -4.68
N ASP A 47 12.83 0.76 -3.55
CA ASP A 47 13.33 0.03 -2.38
C ASP A 47 12.53 0.34 -1.10
N ILE A 48 11.68 1.36 -1.11
CA ILE A 48 10.69 1.67 -0.08
C ILE A 48 9.33 1.70 -0.76
N ILE A 49 8.45 0.78 -0.39
CA ILE A 49 7.10 0.69 -0.93
C ILE A 49 6.13 0.82 0.24
N ALA A 50 5.23 1.78 0.17
CA ALA A 50 4.23 1.97 1.21
C ALA A 50 2.87 2.22 0.55
N GLY A 51 1.82 1.53 1.02
CA GLY A 51 0.51 1.61 0.38
C GLY A 51 -0.64 1.14 1.26
N ALA A 52 -1.85 1.54 0.84
CA ALA A 52 -3.13 1.14 1.42
C ALA A 52 -4.07 0.68 0.30
N SER A 53 -5.03 -0.20 0.59
CA SER A 53 -6.07 -0.62 -0.35
C SER A 53 -5.48 -1.17 -1.67
N ALA A 54 -6.02 -0.74 -2.81
CA ALA A 54 -5.49 -1.06 -4.14
C ALA A 54 -3.99 -0.69 -4.30
N GLY A 55 -3.54 0.40 -3.67
CA GLY A 55 -2.12 0.77 -3.65
C GLY A 55 -1.27 -0.22 -2.85
N GLY A 56 -1.81 -0.72 -1.74
CA GLY A 56 -1.18 -1.75 -0.90
C GLY A 56 -1.03 -3.08 -1.62
N ILE A 57 -2.10 -3.57 -2.28
CA ILE A 57 -2.05 -4.80 -3.09
C ILE A 57 -1.00 -4.70 -4.19
N ASN A 58 -1.03 -3.62 -4.98
CA ASN A 58 -0.05 -3.42 -6.04
C ASN A 58 1.38 -3.27 -5.48
N GLY A 59 1.52 -2.66 -4.31
CA GLY A 59 2.78 -2.54 -3.59
C GLY A 59 3.34 -3.89 -3.16
N ILE A 60 2.51 -4.80 -2.66
CA ILE A 60 2.90 -6.15 -2.25
C ILE A 60 3.45 -6.94 -3.45
N PHE A 61 2.71 -6.97 -4.57
CA PHE A 61 3.18 -7.67 -5.77
C PHE A 61 4.45 -7.03 -6.34
N LEU A 62 4.52 -5.69 -6.37
CA LEU A 62 5.71 -4.97 -6.81
C LEU A 62 6.93 -5.31 -5.94
N ALA A 63 6.76 -5.33 -4.62
CA ALA A 63 7.82 -5.66 -3.66
C ALA A 63 8.33 -7.09 -3.86
N GLN A 64 7.42 -8.06 -3.99
CA GLN A 64 7.74 -9.45 -4.30
C GLN A 64 8.54 -9.56 -5.60
N ALA A 65 8.08 -8.90 -6.67
CA ALA A 65 8.77 -8.90 -7.97
C ALA A 65 10.17 -8.28 -7.90
N ILE A 66 10.35 -7.20 -7.14
CA ILE A 66 11.65 -6.54 -6.98
C ILE A 66 12.62 -7.39 -6.16
N ALA A 67 12.16 -7.95 -5.05
CA ALA A 67 12.98 -8.74 -4.14
C ALA A 67 13.44 -10.07 -4.79
N THR A 68 12.57 -10.70 -5.57
CA THR A 68 12.82 -12.05 -6.14
C THR A 68 13.21 -12.07 -7.62
N GLY A 69 12.96 -10.97 -8.35
CA GLY A 69 13.11 -10.92 -9.81
C GLY A 69 11.97 -11.57 -10.60
N GLN A 70 10.84 -11.90 -9.96
CA GLN A 70 9.64 -12.41 -10.63
C GLN A 70 9.00 -11.37 -11.57
N SER A 71 8.26 -11.86 -12.57
CA SER A 71 7.51 -10.99 -13.49
C SER A 71 6.15 -10.57 -12.92
N LEU A 72 5.76 -9.32 -13.18
CA LEU A 72 4.40 -8.83 -12.93
C LEU A 72 3.47 -9.03 -14.13
N ASP A 73 3.97 -9.53 -15.26
CA ASP A 73 3.14 -9.72 -16.47
C ASP A 73 1.94 -10.67 -16.25
N PRO A 74 2.09 -11.84 -15.58
CA PRO A 74 0.98 -12.78 -15.39
C PRO A 74 -0.22 -12.16 -14.66
N LEU A 75 0.05 -11.18 -13.78
CA LEU A 75 -0.99 -10.49 -13.04
C LEU A 75 -1.95 -9.72 -13.96
N THR A 76 -1.46 -9.19 -15.08
CA THR A 76 -2.34 -8.44 -16.00
C THR A 76 -3.42 -9.35 -16.56
N ASP A 77 -3.03 -10.55 -16.99
CA ASP A 77 -3.97 -11.52 -17.56
C ASP A 77 -4.91 -12.06 -16.48
N LEU A 78 -4.38 -12.32 -15.28
CA LEU A 78 -5.19 -12.72 -14.13
C LEU A 78 -6.26 -11.68 -13.79
N TRP A 79 -5.87 -10.40 -13.64
CA TRP A 79 -6.80 -9.32 -13.36
C TRP A 79 -7.80 -9.11 -14.49
N MET A 80 -7.40 -9.27 -15.75
CA MET A 80 -8.30 -9.18 -16.90
C MET A 80 -9.30 -10.33 -16.94
N ALA A 81 -8.89 -11.55 -16.59
CA ALA A 81 -9.76 -12.70 -16.47
C ALA A 81 -10.73 -12.56 -15.28
N SER A 82 -10.26 -11.99 -14.16
CA SER A 82 -11.07 -11.74 -12.95
C SER A 82 -11.91 -10.47 -13.02
N ALA A 83 -11.64 -9.54 -13.94
CA ALA A 83 -12.43 -8.35 -14.21
C ALA A 83 -13.79 -8.67 -14.86
N ASP A 84 -14.04 -9.94 -15.21
CA ASP A 84 -15.39 -10.42 -15.36
C ASP A 84 -16.04 -10.42 -13.97
N VAL A 85 -16.78 -9.34 -13.68
CA VAL A 85 -17.47 -9.07 -12.41
C VAL A 85 -18.31 -10.27 -11.95
N GLU A 86 -18.71 -11.16 -12.86
CA GLU A 86 -19.38 -12.43 -12.55
C GLU A 86 -18.52 -13.44 -11.75
N ALA A 87 -17.18 -13.39 -11.85
CA ALA A 87 -16.26 -14.34 -11.19
C ALA A 87 -15.95 -14.00 -9.72
N LEU A 88 -16.02 -12.72 -9.34
CA LEU A 88 -15.85 -12.27 -7.95
C LEU A 88 -17.15 -12.33 -7.15
N ILE A 89 -18.28 -12.52 -7.82
CA ILE A 89 -19.59 -12.61 -7.17
C ILE A 89 -19.73 -13.94 -6.47
N ASP A 90 -20.13 -13.85 -5.21
CA ASP A 90 -20.41 -15.03 -4.41
C ASP A 90 -21.50 -15.88 -5.10
N THR A 91 -21.20 -17.16 -5.29
CA THR A 91 -22.13 -18.12 -5.90
C THR A 91 -23.37 -18.36 -5.03
N GLU A 92 -23.31 -18.09 -3.71
CA GLU A 92 -24.50 -18.08 -2.84
C GLU A 92 -25.35 -16.81 -2.99
N ALA A 93 -24.75 -15.68 -3.40
CA ALA A 93 -25.45 -14.41 -3.64
C ALA A 93 -26.01 -14.28 -5.08
N ALA A 94 -25.61 -15.17 -6.00
CA ALA A 94 -25.99 -15.13 -7.40
C ALA A 94 -27.51 -15.37 -7.63
N PRO A 95 -28.23 -14.46 -8.33
CA PRO A 95 -29.66 -14.64 -8.59
C PRO A 95 -29.91 -15.74 -9.63
N LYS A 96 -30.78 -16.70 -9.29
CA LYS A 96 -31.14 -17.89 -10.09
C LYS A 96 -31.89 -17.60 -11.43
N SER A 97 -31.87 -16.39 -11.98
CA SER A 97 -32.65 -16.03 -13.19
C SER A 97 -31.88 -15.19 -14.21
N ARG A 98 -31.93 -15.64 -15.47
CA ARG A 98 -31.28 -15.02 -16.66
C ARG A 98 -31.83 -13.64 -17.03
N PHE A 99 -32.87 -13.14 -16.34
CA PHE A 99 -33.48 -11.83 -16.62
C PHE A 99 -33.12 -10.72 -15.63
N SER A 100 -32.37 -11.00 -14.55
CA SER A 100 -31.87 -9.94 -13.66
C SER A 100 -30.49 -9.46 -14.12
N LYS A 101 -30.42 -8.66 -15.19
CA LYS A 101 -29.23 -7.87 -15.56
C LYS A 101 -29.26 -6.43 -15.03
N ALA A 102 -30.23 -6.12 -14.15
CA ALA A 102 -30.38 -4.79 -13.56
C ALA A 102 -29.39 -4.47 -12.42
N TRP A 103 -28.71 -5.48 -11.86
CA TRP A 103 -27.76 -5.31 -10.75
C TRP A 103 -26.36 -4.87 -11.20
N ALA A 104 -25.98 -5.10 -12.46
CA ALA A 104 -24.67 -4.73 -13.02
C ALA A 104 -24.63 -3.29 -13.60
N MET A 105 -25.80 -2.67 -13.79
CA MET A 105 -25.90 -1.31 -14.35
C MET A 105 -25.17 -0.22 -13.53
N PRO A 106 -25.19 -0.21 -12.19
CA PRO A 106 -24.50 0.83 -11.41
C PRO A 106 -22.97 0.75 -11.53
N LEU A 107 -22.40 -0.46 -11.58
CA LEU A 107 -20.97 -0.69 -11.75
C LEU A 107 -20.51 -0.34 -13.18
N ALA A 108 -21.31 -0.70 -14.19
CA ALA A 108 -21.07 -0.29 -15.57
C ALA A 108 -21.12 1.24 -15.75
N TRP A 109 -21.95 1.93 -14.97
CA TRP A 109 -22.06 3.39 -14.98
C TRP A 109 -20.83 4.08 -14.35
N MET A 110 -20.28 3.47 -13.29
CA MET A 110 -19.03 3.91 -12.63
C MET A 110 -17.80 3.63 -13.49
N ALA A 111 -17.73 2.46 -14.15
CA ALA A 111 -16.64 2.06 -15.04
C ALA A 111 -16.62 2.86 -16.37
N ALA A 112 -17.76 3.38 -16.82
CA ALA A 112 -17.86 4.20 -18.02
C ALA A 112 -17.39 5.67 -17.85
N GLY A 113 -16.79 6.03 -16.70
CA GLY A 113 -16.20 7.36 -16.49
C GLY A 113 -17.19 8.52 -16.54
N ARG A 114 -18.49 8.26 -16.40
CA ARG A 114 -19.51 9.30 -16.36
C ARG A 114 -19.64 9.81 -14.93
N SER A 115 -18.88 10.87 -14.64
CA SER A 115 -19.04 11.68 -13.44
C SER A 115 -20.52 11.96 -13.15
N THR A 116 -20.86 11.95 -11.87
CA THR A 116 -22.14 12.34 -11.27
C THR A 116 -22.65 13.73 -11.69
N ASP A 117 -21.84 14.51 -12.42
CA ASP A 117 -22.18 15.85 -12.93
C ASP A 117 -23.28 15.87 -14.01
N LYS A 118 -23.69 14.73 -14.58
CA LYS A 118 -24.79 14.68 -15.57
C LYS A 118 -26.14 14.18 -15.03
N VAL A 119 -26.27 13.97 -13.72
CA VAL A 119 -27.58 13.61 -13.10
C VAL A 119 -28.43 14.85 -12.80
N ASP A 120 -27.81 16.02 -12.69
CA ASP A 120 -28.52 17.29 -12.51
C ASP A 120 -29.20 17.79 -13.79
N ALA A 121 -28.92 17.15 -14.95
CA ALA A 121 -29.54 17.46 -16.24
C ALA A 121 -30.76 16.58 -16.56
N LEU A 122 -31.29 15.81 -15.61
CA LEU A 122 -32.46 14.95 -15.80
C LEU A 122 -33.69 15.49 -15.06
N ASP A 123 -34.84 15.37 -15.72
CA ASP A 123 -36.14 15.88 -15.27
C ASP A 123 -36.55 15.28 -13.90
N ASP A 124 -37.14 16.12 -13.04
CA ASP A 124 -37.50 15.83 -11.65
C ASP A 124 -38.26 14.51 -11.39
N PRO A 125 -39.23 14.06 -12.20
CA PRO A 125 -39.93 12.79 -11.93
C PRO A 125 -39.01 11.56 -12.06
N THR A 126 -37.99 11.61 -12.91
CA THR A 126 -37.02 10.52 -13.10
C THR A 126 -36.05 10.44 -11.93
N ARG A 127 -35.72 11.59 -11.32
CA ARG A 127 -34.85 11.69 -10.14
C ARG A 127 -35.51 11.03 -8.92
N GLU A 128 -36.82 11.21 -8.75
CA GLU A 128 -37.58 10.61 -7.66
C GLU A 128 -37.74 9.09 -7.82
N GLU A 129 -37.97 8.62 -9.04
CA GLU A 129 -38.05 7.19 -9.36
C GLU A 129 -36.70 6.49 -9.15
N VAL A 130 -35.60 7.11 -9.59
CA VAL A 130 -34.24 6.61 -9.38
C VAL A 130 -33.89 6.58 -7.89
N ARG A 131 -34.21 7.63 -7.13
CA ARG A 131 -33.94 7.70 -5.68
C ARG A 131 -34.78 6.68 -4.90
N THR A 132 -36.02 6.46 -5.31
CA THR A 132 -36.91 5.47 -4.70
C THR A 132 -36.44 4.05 -5.01
N LYS A 133 -36.05 3.76 -6.26
CA LYS A 133 -35.47 2.45 -6.64
C LYS A 133 -34.13 2.20 -5.98
N LEU A 134 -33.27 3.21 -5.85
CA LEU A 134 -31.98 3.11 -5.16
C LEU A 134 -32.17 2.88 -3.65
N SER A 135 -33.10 3.59 -3.01
CA SER A 135 -33.38 3.42 -1.57
C SER A 135 -34.04 2.08 -1.25
N HIS A 136 -34.85 1.53 -2.16
CA HIS A 136 -35.43 0.18 -2.02
C HIS A 136 -34.38 -0.92 -2.26
N PHE A 137 -33.38 -0.67 -3.11
CA PHE A 137 -32.23 -1.56 -3.35
C PHE A 137 -31.26 -1.58 -2.15
N ILE A 138 -30.97 -0.42 -1.57
CA ILE A 138 -30.11 -0.27 -0.37
C ILE A 138 -30.70 -0.95 0.87
N ARG A 139 -32.04 -1.03 0.98
CA ARG A 139 -32.71 -1.61 2.15
C ARG A 139 -32.93 -3.12 2.10
N SER A 140 -32.85 -3.76 0.94
CA SER A 140 -33.33 -5.14 0.80
C SER A 140 -32.26 -6.23 0.77
N ARG A 141 -30.99 -5.95 0.41
CA ARG A 141 -29.98 -7.03 0.28
C ARG A 141 -28.55 -6.62 0.66
N TRP A 142 -28.39 -5.58 1.47
CA TRP A 142 -27.09 -5.02 1.80
C TRP A 142 -26.37 -5.70 2.98
N PHE A 143 -26.75 -6.95 3.28
CA PHE A 143 -26.17 -7.78 4.34
C PHE A 143 -25.17 -8.82 3.82
N GLU A 144 -25.02 -8.95 2.49
CA GLU A 144 -24.04 -9.81 1.84
C GLU A 144 -23.23 -8.94 0.84
N PRO A 145 -21.94 -8.67 1.10
CA PRO A 145 -21.12 -7.90 0.17
C PRO A 145 -21.09 -8.57 -1.21
N PRO A 146 -21.09 -7.78 -2.30
CA PRO A 146 -21.20 -8.33 -3.66
C PRO A 146 -20.03 -9.24 -4.05
N PHE A 147 -18.89 -9.11 -3.35
CA PHE A 147 -17.68 -9.87 -3.62
C PHE A 147 -17.32 -10.77 -2.43
N GLY A 148 -17.11 -12.06 -2.69
CA GLY A 148 -16.79 -13.05 -1.67
C GLY A 148 -15.38 -12.85 -1.11
N GLY A 149 -15.25 -12.69 0.22
CA GLY A 149 -13.94 -12.53 0.88
C GLY A 149 -12.99 -13.68 0.56
N LYS A 150 -13.47 -14.93 0.71
CA LYS A 150 -12.71 -16.14 0.36
C LYS A 150 -12.35 -16.21 -1.12
N THR A 151 -13.24 -15.78 -2.02
CA THR A 151 -12.96 -15.72 -3.46
C THR A 151 -11.79 -14.77 -3.73
N PHE A 152 -11.80 -13.60 -3.10
CA PHE A 152 -10.72 -12.64 -3.26
C PHE A 152 -9.40 -13.13 -2.65
N THR A 153 -9.45 -13.78 -1.48
CA THR A 153 -8.28 -14.42 -0.87
C THR A 153 -7.68 -15.50 -1.77
N ASN A 154 -8.51 -16.33 -2.41
CA ASN A 154 -8.04 -17.28 -3.42
C ASN A 154 -7.40 -16.58 -4.61
N LEU A 155 -8.03 -15.52 -5.15
CA LEU A 155 -7.49 -14.76 -6.26
C LEU A 155 -6.10 -14.15 -5.94
N LEU A 156 -5.90 -13.68 -4.71
CA LEU A 156 -4.60 -13.18 -4.25
C LEU A 156 -3.54 -14.28 -4.17
N LEU A 157 -3.91 -15.48 -3.71
CA LEU A 157 -3.01 -16.64 -3.69
C LEU A 157 -2.69 -17.13 -5.11
N ASP A 158 -3.68 -17.19 -6.00
CA ASP A 158 -3.51 -17.54 -7.42
C ASP A 158 -2.58 -16.53 -8.12
N ALA A 159 -2.62 -15.26 -7.73
CA ALA A 159 -1.71 -14.24 -8.23
C ALA A 159 -0.24 -14.51 -7.84
N PHE A 160 0.01 -14.93 -6.58
CA PHE A 160 1.36 -15.33 -6.17
C PHE A 160 1.81 -16.62 -6.87
N ASP A 161 0.92 -17.59 -7.04
CA ASP A 161 1.19 -18.83 -7.78
C ASP A 161 1.54 -18.52 -9.26
N ALA A 162 0.81 -17.61 -9.89
CA ALA A 162 1.07 -17.16 -11.26
C ALA A 162 2.42 -16.43 -11.39
N MET A 163 2.79 -15.60 -10.41
CA MET A 163 4.12 -14.99 -10.36
C MET A 163 5.22 -16.04 -10.15
N ALA A 164 4.98 -17.04 -9.30
CA ALA A 164 5.91 -18.13 -9.03
C ALA A 164 6.16 -19.04 -10.23
N ALA A 165 5.14 -19.28 -11.05
CA ALA A 165 5.23 -20.06 -12.28
C ALA A 165 5.91 -19.31 -13.45
N SER A 166 6.07 -17.99 -13.34
CA SER A 166 6.66 -17.16 -14.40
C SER A 166 8.19 -17.22 -14.42
N GLU A 167 8.79 -16.85 -15.56
CA GLU A 167 10.25 -16.74 -15.67
C GLU A 167 10.80 -15.73 -14.63
N ARG A 168 11.73 -16.21 -13.81
CA ARG A 168 12.38 -15.44 -12.75
C ARG A 168 13.72 -14.89 -13.24
N GLY A 169 13.86 -13.57 -13.24
CA GLY A 169 15.15 -12.90 -13.44
C GLY A 169 15.92 -12.71 -12.14
N PRO A 170 17.08 -12.04 -12.16
CA PRO A 170 17.78 -11.70 -10.93
C PRO A 170 17.05 -10.59 -10.16
N ARG A 171 17.29 -10.53 -8.85
CA ARG A 171 16.83 -9.46 -7.95
C ARG A 171 17.09 -8.08 -8.56
N LEU A 172 16.12 -7.17 -8.44
CA LEU A 172 16.16 -5.86 -9.08
C LEU A 172 16.92 -4.79 -8.29
N LEU A 173 17.26 -5.08 -7.03
CA LEU A 173 18.04 -4.19 -6.16
C LEU A 173 19.51 -4.63 -6.05
N PRO A 174 20.45 -3.67 -5.92
CA PRO A 174 21.85 -3.96 -5.67
C PRO A 174 22.06 -4.80 -4.39
N PRO A 175 23.14 -5.59 -4.30
CA PRO A 175 23.50 -6.29 -3.07
C PRO A 175 23.64 -5.34 -1.87
N GLY A 176 23.01 -5.71 -0.75
CA GLY A 176 23.00 -4.93 0.49
C GLY A 176 22.09 -3.69 0.48
N GLN A 177 21.35 -3.42 -0.60
CA GLN A 177 20.29 -2.42 -0.61
C GLN A 177 18.98 -3.07 -0.12
N PRO A 178 18.42 -2.73 1.05
CA PRO A 178 17.20 -3.36 1.55
C PRO A 178 15.96 -2.92 0.79
N LEU A 179 15.04 -3.86 0.58
CA LEU A 179 13.64 -3.56 0.23
C LEU A 179 12.80 -3.56 1.49
N ASP A 180 12.04 -2.49 1.72
CA ASP A 180 11.01 -2.42 2.76
C ASP A 180 9.64 -2.18 2.15
N LEU A 181 8.66 -2.97 2.58
CA LEU A 181 7.25 -2.88 2.20
C LEU A 181 6.43 -2.59 3.47
N PHE A 182 5.59 -1.55 3.41
CA PHE A 182 4.66 -1.18 4.47
C PHE A 182 3.23 -1.15 3.95
N VAL A 183 2.38 -1.97 4.54
CA VAL A 183 0.97 -2.07 4.16
C VAL A 183 0.11 -1.61 5.33
N THR A 184 -0.67 -0.56 5.14
CA THR A 184 -1.58 -0.10 6.20
C THR A 184 -2.87 -0.91 6.22
N VAL A 185 -3.30 -1.24 7.43
CA VAL A 185 -4.53 -1.95 7.72
C VAL A 185 -5.20 -1.24 8.90
N THR A 186 -6.52 -1.27 8.94
CA THR A 186 -7.27 -0.74 10.07
C THR A 186 -7.85 -1.89 10.88
N ASP A 187 -7.53 -1.95 12.16
CA ASP A 187 -8.21 -2.79 13.14
C ASP A 187 -9.54 -2.13 13.54
N PHE A 188 -10.64 -2.83 13.28
CA PHE A 188 -11.98 -2.32 13.55
C PHE A 188 -12.26 -2.16 15.04
N SER A 189 -11.77 -3.09 15.87
CA SER A 189 -11.98 -3.07 17.32
C SER A 189 -11.06 -2.06 18.00
N GLY A 190 -9.88 -1.84 17.41
CA GLY A 190 -8.83 -1.03 17.99
C GLY A 190 -8.15 -1.72 19.16
N HIS A 191 -6.99 -1.20 19.54
CA HIS A 191 -6.18 -1.71 20.62
C HIS A 191 -5.65 -0.58 21.50
N PRO A 192 -5.44 -0.84 22.81
CA PRO A 192 -4.94 0.19 23.71
C PRO A 192 -3.47 0.53 23.38
N GLU A 193 -3.21 1.81 23.13
CA GLU A 193 -1.88 2.38 22.96
C GLU A 193 -1.58 3.38 24.08
N ARG A 194 -0.37 3.29 24.65
CA ARG A 194 0.08 4.20 25.70
C ARG A 194 0.89 5.32 25.09
N LEU A 195 0.39 6.54 25.22
CA LEU A 195 1.07 7.75 24.81
C LEU A 195 1.76 8.38 26.01
N GLN A 196 3.07 8.63 25.87
CA GLN A 196 3.83 9.41 26.82
C GLN A 196 3.65 10.89 26.47
N LEU A 197 3.08 11.66 27.39
CA LEU A 197 2.81 13.08 27.21
C LEU A 197 3.51 13.88 28.32
N ASN A 198 3.61 15.20 28.13
CA ASN A 198 4.20 16.07 29.15
C ASN A 198 3.29 16.21 30.39
N SER A 199 1.97 16.26 30.19
CA SER A 199 0.98 16.24 31.27
C SER A 199 -0.41 15.87 30.72
N PRO A 200 -1.07 14.82 31.26
CA PRO A 200 -0.53 13.85 32.22
C PRO A 200 0.62 13.02 31.60
N ALA A 201 1.45 12.38 32.42
CA ALA A 201 2.65 11.68 31.92
C ALA A 201 2.32 10.52 30.96
N GLU A 202 1.18 9.86 31.17
CA GLU A 202 0.74 8.74 30.35
C GLU A 202 -0.77 8.85 30.10
N VAL A 203 -1.18 8.66 28.85
CA VAL A 203 -2.58 8.52 28.43
C VAL A 203 -2.73 7.22 27.67
N VAL A 204 -3.83 6.50 27.91
CA VAL A 204 -4.19 5.33 27.11
C VAL A 204 -5.23 5.78 26.09
N GLU A 205 -4.90 5.65 24.81
CA GLU A 205 -5.83 5.87 23.70
C GLU A 205 -6.11 4.55 22.98
N THR A 206 -7.19 4.51 22.20
CA THR A 206 -7.49 3.36 21.33
C THR A 206 -6.91 3.65 19.96
N GLU A 207 -5.84 2.94 19.59
CA GLU A 207 -5.26 3.00 18.26
C GLU A 207 -5.89 1.93 17.37
N HIS A 208 -6.18 2.29 16.14
CA HIS A 208 -6.83 1.42 15.16
C HIS A 208 -5.92 1.13 13.96
N ARG A 209 -4.85 1.88 13.78
CA ARG A 209 -3.92 1.70 12.67
C ARG A 209 -2.98 0.54 12.96
N LEU A 210 -2.83 -0.31 11.97
CA LEU A 210 -1.83 -1.36 11.92
C LEU A 210 -0.98 -1.16 10.67
N VAL A 211 0.32 -1.43 10.81
CA VAL A 211 1.25 -1.48 9.68
C VAL A 211 1.78 -2.89 9.61
N VAL A 212 1.45 -3.59 8.51
CA VAL A 212 2.05 -4.88 8.20
C VAL A 212 3.29 -4.62 7.37
N ASP A 213 4.46 -4.92 7.93
CA ASP A 213 5.75 -4.66 7.31
C ASP A 213 6.45 -5.95 6.84
N PHE A 214 7.22 -5.82 5.76
CA PHE A 214 8.07 -6.87 5.21
C PHE A 214 9.39 -6.28 4.75
N THR A 215 10.49 -7.03 4.92
CA THR A 215 11.81 -6.60 4.47
C THR A 215 12.65 -7.79 4.02
N ASP A 216 13.45 -7.58 2.96
CA ASP A 216 14.45 -8.58 2.52
C ASP A 216 15.82 -8.38 3.19
N ASN A 217 15.95 -7.38 4.07
CA ASN A 217 17.19 -7.01 4.77
C ASN A 217 18.40 -6.79 3.83
N GLY A 218 18.17 -6.56 2.54
CA GLY A 218 19.21 -6.37 1.52
C GLY A 218 19.83 -7.68 1.00
N GLY A 219 19.28 -8.83 1.38
CA GLY A 219 19.66 -10.16 0.92
C GLY A 219 18.89 -10.62 -0.31
N ALA A 220 19.45 -11.60 -1.03
CA ALA A 220 18.68 -12.34 -2.03
C ALA A 220 17.70 -13.27 -1.31
N CYS A 221 16.46 -13.36 -1.81
CA CYS A 221 15.43 -14.23 -1.26
C CYS A 221 14.62 -14.87 -2.40
N ASP A 222 14.09 -16.06 -2.13
CA ASP A 222 13.17 -16.74 -3.06
C ASP A 222 11.75 -16.18 -2.99
N THR A 223 11.39 -15.59 -1.86
CA THR A 223 10.14 -14.88 -1.62
C THR A 223 10.39 -13.77 -0.60
N LEU A 224 9.68 -12.65 -0.70
CA LEU A 224 9.78 -11.57 0.28
C LEU A 224 9.27 -12.00 1.65
N ALA A 225 8.20 -12.80 1.67
CA ALA A 225 7.64 -13.47 2.83
C ALA A 225 6.83 -14.71 2.37
N PRO A 226 6.41 -15.61 3.27
CA PRO A 226 5.49 -16.69 2.91
C PRO A 226 4.23 -16.13 2.21
N PRO A 227 3.73 -16.74 1.12
CA PRO A 227 2.57 -16.23 0.39
C PRO A 227 1.33 -16.00 1.25
N ALA A 228 1.12 -16.81 2.29
CA ALA A 228 0.06 -16.62 3.28
C ALA A 228 0.16 -15.26 4.00
N GLU A 229 1.36 -14.83 4.37
CA GLU A 229 1.59 -13.54 5.04
C GLU A 229 1.34 -12.36 4.10
N LEU A 230 1.79 -12.47 2.85
CA LEU A 230 1.55 -11.46 1.83
C LEU A 230 0.06 -11.37 1.46
N ALA A 231 -0.62 -12.52 1.35
CA ALA A 231 -2.06 -12.60 1.12
C ALA A 231 -2.86 -12.03 2.30
N PHE A 232 -2.44 -12.27 3.54
CA PHE A 232 -3.00 -11.63 4.73
C PHE A 232 -2.97 -10.11 4.60
N ALA A 233 -1.79 -9.54 4.32
CA ALA A 233 -1.63 -8.09 4.20
C ALA A 233 -2.46 -7.52 3.05
N ALA A 234 -2.44 -8.19 1.88
CA ALA A 234 -3.18 -7.80 0.69
C ALA A 234 -4.69 -7.80 0.92
N ARG A 235 -5.22 -8.88 1.50
CA ARG A 235 -6.65 -9.06 1.77
C ARG A 235 -7.15 -8.10 2.86
N ALA A 236 -6.35 -7.90 3.91
CA ALA A 236 -6.68 -7.00 5.01
C ALA A 236 -6.75 -5.54 4.53
N THR A 237 -5.72 -5.07 3.81
CA THR A 237 -5.66 -3.68 3.34
C THR A 237 -6.76 -3.35 2.32
N SER A 238 -7.31 -4.35 1.63
CA SER A 238 -8.36 -4.19 0.61
C SER A 238 -9.78 -4.47 1.09
N SER A 239 -9.98 -4.61 2.41
CA SER A 239 -11.30 -4.88 3.02
C SER A 239 -12.15 -3.61 3.11
N PHE A 240 -12.45 -3.01 1.95
CA PHE A 240 -13.14 -1.72 1.89
C PHE A 240 -14.63 -1.86 2.29
N PRO A 241 -15.09 -1.18 3.35
CA PRO A 241 -16.47 -1.30 3.81
C PRO A 241 -17.50 -0.98 2.72
N GLY A 242 -18.39 -1.94 2.46
CA GLY A 242 -19.45 -1.83 1.45
C GLY A 242 -19.10 -2.39 0.06
N ALA A 243 -17.82 -2.67 -0.21
CA ALA A 243 -17.38 -3.41 -1.41
C ALA A 243 -16.96 -4.85 -1.06
N PHE A 244 -16.18 -5.01 0.01
CA PHE A 244 -15.68 -6.31 0.48
C PHE A 244 -16.04 -6.54 1.95
N PRO A 245 -16.20 -7.81 2.39
CA PRO A 245 -16.37 -8.13 3.80
C PRO A 245 -15.09 -7.79 4.59
N PRO A 246 -15.22 -7.45 5.89
CA PRO A 246 -14.08 -7.38 6.79
C PRO A 246 -13.27 -8.68 6.74
N PHE A 247 -11.96 -8.56 6.85
CA PHE A 247 -11.05 -9.69 6.86
C PHE A 247 -10.84 -10.19 8.29
N THR A 248 -10.75 -11.50 8.45
CA THR A 248 -10.44 -12.15 9.73
C THR A 248 -9.36 -13.21 9.51
N VAL A 249 -8.59 -13.51 10.55
CA VAL A 249 -7.54 -14.57 10.47
C VAL A 249 -8.15 -15.91 10.05
N ALA A 250 -9.32 -16.24 10.60
CA ALA A 250 -10.06 -17.46 10.30
C ALA A 250 -10.49 -17.58 8.81
N GLU A 251 -10.71 -16.46 8.11
CA GLU A 251 -10.99 -16.48 6.67
C GLU A 251 -9.80 -17.08 5.91
N LEU A 252 -8.60 -16.58 6.18
CA LEU A 252 -7.37 -17.06 5.52
C LEU A 252 -7.06 -18.50 5.92
N ASP A 253 -7.19 -18.86 7.21
CA ASP A 253 -6.97 -20.23 7.66
C ASP A 253 -7.90 -21.23 6.96
N GLY A 254 -9.18 -20.84 6.79
CA GLY A 254 -10.14 -21.64 6.05
C GLY A 254 -9.72 -21.85 4.59
N VAL A 255 -9.30 -20.77 3.91
CA VAL A 255 -8.83 -20.85 2.52
C VAL A 255 -7.56 -21.68 2.38
N LEU A 256 -6.57 -21.49 3.28
CA LEU A 256 -5.33 -22.27 3.26
C LEU A 256 -5.59 -23.76 3.51
N LYS A 257 -6.51 -24.08 4.44
CA LYS A 257 -6.94 -25.45 4.69
C LYS A 257 -7.61 -26.07 3.46
N ASP A 258 -8.52 -25.34 2.81
CA ASP A 258 -9.20 -25.81 1.59
C ASP A 258 -8.22 -26.03 0.43
N ARG A 259 -7.14 -25.23 0.36
CA ARG A 259 -6.03 -25.37 -0.60
C ARG A 259 -4.96 -26.38 -0.18
N ALA A 260 -5.07 -27.00 1.00
CA ALA A 260 -4.05 -27.87 1.58
C ALA A 260 -2.64 -27.23 1.68
N ILE A 261 -2.59 -25.93 2.00
CA ILE A 261 -1.36 -25.18 2.22
C ILE A 261 -1.09 -25.09 3.72
N GLU A 262 0.11 -25.49 4.15
CA GLU A 262 0.57 -25.31 5.53
C GLU A 262 1.13 -23.91 5.75
N TRP A 263 0.89 -23.34 6.94
CA TRP A 263 1.43 -22.05 7.37
C TRP A 263 2.05 -22.16 8.77
N PRO A 264 3.24 -22.79 8.89
CA PRO A 264 3.87 -23.03 10.19
C PRO A 264 4.29 -21.75 10.91
N GLU A 265 4.63 -20.68 10.18
CA GLU A 265 5.05 -19.39 10.72
C GLU A 265 3.89 -18.56 11.29
N ARG A 266 2.64 -19.01 11.10
CA ARG A 266 1.41 -18.30 11.52
C ARG A 266 1.49 -17.71 12.94
N PRO A 267 1.87 -18.45 14.00
CA PRO A 267 1.87 -17.88 15.35
C PRO A 267 2.88 -16.74 15.50
N ALA A 268 4.06 -16.87 14.90
CA ALA A 268 5.09 -15.84 14.93
C ALA A 268 4.67 -14.60 14.13
N PHE A 269 4.02 -14.80 12.98
CA PHE A 269 3.48 -13.72 12.17
C PHE A 269 2.41 -12.92 12.92
N LEU A 270 1.41 -13.60 13.52
CA LEU A 270 0.35 -12.93 14.27
C LEU A 270 0.88 -12.21 15.51
N ALA A 271 1.86 -12.79 16.21
CA ALA A 271 2.53 -12.12 17.33
C ALA A 271 3.25 -10.83 16.91
N ARG A 272 3.82 -10.81 15.69
CA ARG A 272 4.51 -9.65 15.13
C ARG A 272 3.55 -8.56 14.67
N VAL A 273 2.51 -8.93 13.92
CA VAL A 273 1.59 -7.99 13.26
C VAL A 273 0.45 -7.54 14.17
N LEU A 274 0.03 -8.41 15.09
CA LEU A 274 -1.03 -8.15 16.07
C LEU A 274 -0.53 -8.39 17.50
N PRO A 275 0.52 -7.68 17.97
CA PRO A 275 1.17 -7.98 19.24
C PRO A 275 0.22 -7.83 20.44
N ARG A 276 -0.65 -6.82 20.43
CA ARG A 276 -1.60 -6.57 21.51
C ARG A 276 -2.71 -7.60 21.57
N HIS A 277 -3.26 -7.99 20.42
CA HIS A 277 -4.28 -9.04 20.33
C HIS A 277 -3.70 -10.39 20.73
N THR A 278 -2.47 -10.69 20.28
CA THR A 278 -1.79 -11.94 20.63
C THR A 278 -1.52 -12.02 22.12
N ALA A 279 -1.04 -10.93 22.74
CA ALA A 279 -0.85 -10.86 24.18
C ALA A 279 -2.16 -11.05 24.98
N ALA A 280 -3.30 -10.70 24.39
CA ALA A 280 -4.63 -10.90 24.96
C ALA A 280 -5.29 -12.23 24.57
N ASN A 281 -4.60 -13.13 23.85
CA ASN A 281 -5.17 -14.35 23.25
C ASN A 281 -6.41 -14.09 22.37
N ALA A 282 -6.45 -12.93 21.72
CA ALA A 282 -7.57 -12.41 20.94
C ALA A 282 -7.19 -12.16 19.46
N ALA A 283 -6.05 -12.69 18.99
CA ALA A 283 -5.61 -12.55 17.60
C ALA A 283 -6.64 -13.12 16.61
N GLU A 284 -7.27 -14.24 16.96
CA GLU A 284 -8.30 -14.90 16.15
C GLU A 284 -9.58 -14.05 15.98
N SER A 285 -9.86 -13.18 16.94
CA SER A 285 -11.02 -12.29 16.93
C SER A 285 -10.75 -10.94 16.26
N ALA A 286 -9.52 -10.69 15.78
CA ALA A 286 -9.19 -9.44 15.11
C ALA A 286 -10.00 -9.30 13.81
N VAL A 287 -10.70 -8.17 13.68
CA VAL A 287 -11.48 -7.81 12.49
C VAL A 287 -10.78 -6.67 11.78
N LEU A 288 -10.27 -6.95 10.58
CA LEU A 288 -9.43 -6.04 9.82
C LEU A 288 -10.21 -5.45 8.65
N ILE A 289 -10.11 -4.14 8.48
CA ILE A 289 -10.69 -3.38 7.38
C ILE A 289 -9.61 -2.57 6.65
N ASP A 290 -10.01 -1.98 5.52
CA ASP A 290 -9.12 -1.24 4.63
C ASP A 290 -8.31 -0.13 5.34
N GLY A 291 -7.00 -0.05 5.04
CA GLY A 291 -6.09 0.93 5.62
C GLY A 291 -6.36 2.38 5.20
N SER A 292 -7.00 2.60 4.06
CA SER A 292 -7.36 3.93 3.55
C SER A 292 -8.43 4.63 4.40
N VAL A 293 -9.17 3.88 5.24
CA VAL A 293 -10.13 4.44 6.20
C VAL A 293 -9.45 5.43 7.15
N LEU A 294 -8.22 5.12 7.57
CA LEU A 294 -7.46 5.93 8.53
C LEU A 294 -6.18 6.55 7.94
N ALA A 295 -5.54 5.89 6.99
CA ALA A 295 -4.25 6.30 6.43
C ALA A 295 -4.14 5.95 4.94
N ASN A 296 -4.61 6.84 4.07
CA ASN A 296 -4.51 6.69 2.61
C ASN A 296 -3.08 6.96 2.07
N ALA A 297 -2.16 7.48 2.89
CA ALA A 297 -0.78 7.73 2.51
C ALA A 297 0.17 7.44 3.70
N PRO A 298 0.71 6.22 3.83
CA PRO A 298 1.66 5.85 4.89
C PRO A 298 3.05 6.48 4.68
N PHE A 299 3.10 7.80 4.83
CA PHE A 299 4.31 8.59 4.62
C PHE A 299 5.35 8.37 5.73
N ARG A 300 4.89 8.20 6.98
CA ARG A 300 5.77 8.08 8.13
C ARG A 300 6.64 6.81 8.10
N PRO A 301 6.09 5.60 7.88
CA PRO A 301 6.91 4.39 7.72
C PRO A 301 7.96 4.52 6.62
N ALA A 302 7.59 5.11 5.47
CA ALA A 302 8.51 5.33 4.37
C ALA A 302 9.66 6.30 4.75
N LEU A 303 9.37 7.38 5.48
CA LEU A 303 10.39 8.30 5.97
C LEU A 303 11.32 7.66 6.99
N ASP A 304 10.80 6.84 7.89
CA ASP A 304 11.60 6.16 8.90
C ASP A 304 12.55 5.15 8.25
N ALA A 305 12.08 4.38 7.26
CA ALA A 305 12.92 3.49 6.47
C ALA A 305 14.00 4.24 5.66
N LEU A 306 13.69 5.44 5.15
CA LEU A 306 14.65 6.29 4.44
C LEU A 306 15.83 6.70 5.32
N LYS A 307 15.65 6.80 6.64
CA LYS A 307 16.74 7.16 7.57
C LYS A 307 17.82 6.08 7.58
N GLU A 308 17.40 4.83 7.58
CA GLU A 308 18.25 3.64 7.68
C GLU A 308 18.85 3.21 6.34
N ARG A 309 18.55 3.90 5.23
CA ARG A 309 19.09 3.55 3.92
C ARG A 309 20.62 3.64 3.89
N PRO A 310 21.32 2.64 3.34
CA PRO A 310 22.78 2.64 3.30
C PRO A 310 23.30 3.75 2.39
N ALA A 311 24.44 4.33 2.77
CA ALA A 311 25.16 5.31 1.96
C ALA A 311 26.64 4.95 1.94
N ARG A 312 27.14 4.50 0.78
CA ARG A 312 28.57 4.14 0.59
C ARG A 312 29.48 5.36 0.34
N ARG A 313 28.88 6.54 0.17
CA ARG A 313 29.55 7.81 -0.11
C ARG A 313 28.71 8.96 0.45
N GLN A 314 29.26 10.16 0.46
CA GLN A 314 28.50 11.35 0.77
C GLN A 314 27.34 11.51 -0.22
N ILE A 315 26.14 11.76 0.31
CA ILE A 315 24.91 11.89 -0.48
C ILE A 315 24.13 13.14 -0.06
N ASP A 316 23.36 13.66 -1.02
CA ASP A 316 22.27 14.61 -0.80
C ASP A 316 20.94 13.87 -1.00
N ARG A 317 20.06 13.87 -0.01
CA ARG A 317 18.75 13.19 -0.08
C ARG A 317 17.68 14.25 -0.27
N ARG A 318 17.06 14.25 -1.46
CA ARG A 318 15.94 15.15 -1.78
C ARG A 318 14.63 14.41 -1.71
N PHE A 319 13.68 14.97 -0.99
CA PHE A 319 12.32 14.46 -0.95
C PHE A 319 11.47 15.21 -1.97
N ILE A 320 10.87 14.47 -2.91
CA ILE A 320 9.98 15.03 -3.94
C ILE A 320 8.60 14.43 -3.72
N TYR A 321 7.64 15.28 -3.35
CA TYR A 321 6.23 14.91 -3.27
C TYR A 321 5.52 15.32 -4.56
N ILE A 322 4.86 14.37 -5.21
CA ILE A 322 4.09 14.61 -6.44
C ILE A 322 2.63 14.31 -6.15
N ASP A 323 1.80 15.34 -6.17
CA ASP A 323 0.35 15.21 -6.12
C ASP A 323 -0.22 15.48 -7.53
N PRO A 324 -0.70 14.45 -8.24
CA PRO A 324 -1.21 14.60 -9.60
C PRO A 324 -2.58 15.29 -9.64
N SER A 325 -3.27 15.50 -8.51
CA SER A 325 -4.59 16.13 -8.45
C SER A 325 -4.81 16.86 -7.11
N PRO A 326 -4.16 18.02 -6.92
CA PRO A 326 -4.16 18.73 -5.63
C PRO A 326 -5.53 19.27 -5.17
N ASP A 327 -6.54 19.28 -6.05
CA ASP A 327 -7.84 19.95 -5.81
C ASP A 327 -9.00 19.01 -5.40
N ILE A 328 -8.83 17.69 -5.36
CA ILE A 328 -9.90 16.79 -4.91
C ILE A 328 -9.87 16.68 -3.39
N LYS A 329 -10.20 17.78 -2.71
CA LYS A 329 -10.73 17.68 -1.35
C LYS A 329 -12.07 16.99 -1.46
N LEU A 330 -12.14 15.69 -1.13
CA LEU A 330 -13.37 14.98 -0.79
C LEU A 330 -14.04 15.69 0.40
N ARG A 331 -14.66 16.84 0.15
CA ARG A 331 -15.60 17.45 1.08
C ARG A 331 -16.83 16.56 1.04
N LEU A 332 -16.98 15.68 2.03
CA LEU A 332 -18.29 15.12 2.36
C LEU A 332 -19.23 16.29 2.60
N ASN A 333 -20.09 16.58 1.62
CA ASN A 333 -21.17 17.52 1.79
C ASN A 333 -22.03 17.07 2.97
N ARG A 334 -22.04 17.84 4.06
CA ARG A 334 -23.08 17.78 5.10
C ARG A 334 -24.37 18.38 4.54
N GLY A 335 -24.97 17.71 3.56
CA GLY A 335 -26.34 18.01 3.11
C GLY A 335 -27.32 17.33 4.06
N GLY A 336 -28.21 18.10 4.68
CA GLY A 336 -29.15 17.69 5.73
C GLY A 336 -30.27 16.73 5.29
N GLY A 337 -29.90 15.55 4.79
CA GLY A 337 -30.77 14.38 4.72
C GLY A 337 -30.45 13.39 5.84
N THR A 338 -31.40 12.53 6.19
CA THR A 338 -31.20 11.43 7.15
C THR A 338 -29.93 10.66 6.77
N PRO A 339 -28.92 10.55 7.65
CA PRO A 339 -27.64 9.94 7.30
C PRO A 339 -27.84 8.52 6.78
N GLY A 340 -27.25 8.20 5.62
CA GLY A 340 -27.22 6.83 5.13
C GLY A 340 -26.33 5.96 6.02
N PHE A 341 -26.55 4.65 6.06
CA PHE A 341 -25.77 3.70 6.88
C PHE A 341 -24.25 3.79 6.67
N PHE A 342 -23.77 4.16 5.47
CA PHE A 342 -22.36 4.51 5.24
C PHE A 342 -21.87 5.73 6.01
N GLN A 343 -22.67 6.80 6.05
CA GLN A 343 -22.42 7.97 6.88
C GLN A 343 -22.61 7.64 8.37
N THR A 344 -23.35 6.58 8.71
CA THR A 344 -23.47 6.05 10.07
C THR A 344 -22.29 5.17 10.47
N ILE A 345 -21.69 4.38 9.58
CA ILE A 345 -20.45 3.63 9.85
C ILE A 345 -19.26 4.58 9.87
N ILE A 346 -19.07 5.40 8.82
CA ILE A 346 -18.05 6.45 8.80
C ILE A 346 -18.31 7.48 9.92
N GLY A 347 -19.57 7.67 10.31
CA GLY A 347 -20.01 8.50 11.43
C GLY A 347 -19.75 7.89 12.81
N ALA A 348 -19.95 6.59 12.99
CA ALA A 348 -19.58 5.85 14.19
C ALA A 348 -18.05 5.73 14.32
N ILE A 349 -17.35 5.70 13.19
CA ILE A 349 -15.89 5.77 13.04
C ILE A 349 -15.38 7.23 13.12
N SER A 350 -16.26 8.25 13.25
CA SER A 350 -15.83 9.66 13.31
C SER A 350 -15.15 10.05 14.62
N ASP A 351 -15.15 9.17 15.64
CA ASP A 351 -14.31 9.30 16.83
C ASP A 351 -12.85 8.88 16.58
N ILE A 352 -12.52 8.30 15.42
CA ILE A 352 -11.15 7.90 15.08
C ILE A 352 -10.42 9.09 14.43
N PRO A 353 -9.31 9.60 15.02
CA PRO A 353 -8.59 10.75 14.49
C PRO A 353 -7.95 10.45 13.14
N ARG A 354 -8.49 11.02 12.05
CA ARG A 354 -7.99 10.85 10.67
C ARG A 354 -6.82 11.78 10.30
N GLN A 355 -5.98 12.16 11.25
CA GLN A 355 -4.97 13.20 11.01
C GLN A 355 -3.56 12.77 11.40
N GLN A 356 -2.78 12.34 10.41
CA GLN A 356 -1.46 12.94 10.23
C GLN A 356 -1.50 13.71 8.93
N ALA A 357 -1.46 15.04 9.01
CA ALA A 357 -1.26 15.83 7.82
C ALA A 357 0.18 15.57 7.35
N ILE A 358 0.37 15.35 6.04
CA ILE A 358 1.70 15.28 5.40
C ILE A 358 2.62 16.42 5.89
N ARG A 359 2.01 17.56 6.23
CA ARG A 359 2.64 18.72 6.88
C ARG A 359 3.52 18.38 8.09
N ASP A 360 3.06 17.59 9.05
CA ASP A 360 3.83 17.31 10.28
C ASP A 360 5.11 16.53 9.96
N ASN A 361 5.02 15.65 8.96
CA ASN A 361 6.17 14.92 8.44
C ASN A 361 7.13 15.85 7.66
N LEU A 362 6.61 16.81 6.89
CA LEU A 362 7.43 17.81 6.19
C LEU A 362 8.14 18.76 7.17
N GLU A 363 7.47 19.18 8.25
CA GLU A 363 8.06 19.99 9.32
C GLU A 363 9.19 19.23 10.01
N ALA A 364 9.00 17.94 10.33
CA ALA A 364 10.06 17.10 10.89
C ALA A 364 11.28 16.94 9.95
N ILE A 365 11.07 16.91 8.63
CA ILE A 365 12.17 16.90 7.65
C ILE A 365 12.90 18.25 7.67
N ALA A 366 12.17 19.37 7.68
CA ALA A 366 12.76 20.70 7.70
C ALA A 366 13.62 20.94 8.95
N GLU A 367 13.13 20.54 10.13
CA GLU A 367 13.90 20.62 11.38
C GLU A 367 15.19 19.80 11.34
N ARG A 368 15.13 18.60 10.73
CA ARG A 368 16.31 17.76 10.56
C ARG A 368 17.32 18.37 9.59
N SER A 369 16.88 18.93 8.47
CA SER A 369 17.75 19.63 7.52
C SER A 369 18.47 20.78 8.21
N ALA A 370 17.75 21.61 8.97
CA ALA A 370 18.35 22.70 9.73
C ALA A 370 19.41 22.22 10.74
N ARG A 371 19.20 21.04 11.36
CA ARG A 371 20.18 20.43 12.27
C ARG A 371 21.44 19.95 11.53
N ILE A 372 21.26 19.31 10.36
CA ILE A 372 22.37 18.85 9.52
C ILE A 372 23.22 20.03 9.05
N ASP A 373 22.59 21.12 8.62
CA ASP A 373 23.30 22.31 8.17
C ASP A 373 24.10 22.98 9.29
N ARG A 374 23.53 23.05 10.51
CA ARG A 374 24.27 23.51 11.70
C ARG A 374 25.48 22.63 11.99
N MET A 375 25.31 21.30 12.01
CA MET A 375 26.43 20.36 12.24
C MET A 375 27.50 20.47 11.16
N ARG A 376 27.12 20.60 9.87
CA ARG A 376 28.06 20.84 8.78
C ARG A 376 28.82 22.14 8.98
N GLY A 377 28.14 23.22 9.37
CA GLY A 377 28.78 24.49 9.68
C GLY A 377 29.83 24.37 10.79
N ILE A 378 29.50 23.67 11.88
CA ILE A 378 30.42 23.40 12.99
C ILE A 378 31.62 22.58 12.52
N LEU A 379 31.40 21.49 11.77
CA LEU A 379 32.48 20.66 11.24
C LEU A 379 33.40 21.43 10.30
N THR A 380 32.85 22.27 9.43
CA THR A 380 33.63 23.13 8.53
C THR A 380 34.47 24.15 9.30
N ALA A 381 33.93 24.71 10.39
CA ALA A 381 34.64 25.67 11.22
C ALA A 381 35.78 25.05 12.03
N ILE A 382 35.59 23.82 12.54
CA ILE A 382 36.57 23.11 13.38
C ILE A 382 37.65 22.40 12.54
N ARG A 383 37.34 22.02 11.29
CA ARG A 383 38.24 21.24 10.43
C ARG A 383 39.65 21.82 10.28
N PRO A 384 39.86 23.13 10.04
CA PRO A 384 41.20 23.69 9.89
C PRO A 384 42.04 23.56 11.17
N GLU A 385 41.41 23.69 12.35
CA GLU A 385 42.09 23.56 13.65
C GLU A 385 42.51 22.11 13.91
N VAL A 386 41.63 21.15 13.63
CA VAL A 386 41.94 19.71 13.72
C VAL A 386 43.03 19.30 12.74
N GLU A 387 42.98 19.81 11.50
CA GLU A 387 44.03 19.55 10.49
C GLU A 387 45.38 20.09 10.95
N ALA A 388 45.42 21.31 11.50
CA ALA A 388 46.65 21.91 12.05
C ALA A 388 47.21 21.14 13.27
N ASP A 389 46.33 20.70 14.19
CA ASP A 389 46.74 19.92 15.36
C ASP A 389 47.30 18.55 14.97
N VAL A 390 46.64 17.85 14.05
CA VAL A 390 47.09 16.55 13.50
C VAL A 390 48.43 16.71 12.79
N GLU A 391 48.58 17.77 11.99
CA GLU A 391 49.84 18.10 11.31
C GLU A 391 50.98 18.38 12.30
N SER A 392 50.70 19.06 13.42
CA SER A 392 51.70 19.32 14.46
C SER A 392 52.14 18.06 15.22
N LEU A 393 51.23 17.09 15.39
CA LEU A 393 51.45 15.87 16.18
C LEU A 393 52.11 14.75 15.38
N PHE A 394 51.78 14.63 14.09
CA PHE A 394 52.24 13.51 13.26
C PHE A 394 53.21 13.92 12.13
N GLY A 395 53.38 15.22 11.86
CA GLY A 395 54.14 15.72 10.72
C GLY A 395 53.46 15.38 9.38
N HIS A 396 53.90 16.00 8.28
CA HIS A 396 53.35 15.74 6.95
C HIS A 396 53.49 14.24 6.58
N THR A 397 52.38 13.57 6.28
CA THR A 397 52.36 12.36 5.43
C THR A 397 52.22 12.74 3.97
#